data_AF-A0AAU6IRS4-F1
#
_entry.id   AF-A0AAU6IRS4-F1
#
_cell.length_a   1.000
_cell.length_b   1.000
_cell.length_c   1.000
_cell.angle_alpha   90.00
_cell.angle_beta   90.00
_cell.angle_gamma   90.00
#
_symmetry.space_group_name_H-M   'P 1'
#
loop_
_entity.id
_entity.type
_entity.pdbx_description
1 polymer ?
#
loop_
_entity_poly.entity_id
_entity_poly.type
_entity_poly.pdbx_seq_one_letter_code
_entity_poly.pdbx_strand_id
1 'polypeptide(L)'
;MSDTRPRSRLRSSAAAVKAQDLWSHVPPALRLPLVVFLSCQACYLLWWMAFYPGLIDYDALAYTWQVTTDHWISNHSVLYNSLLWLSLNTTGGFAALTLLQTIAMSAVLGYTCASLRALGVRGRWSAPAALACAAAPPLGVFTVYVGKDVPFTICAVLAFAVTVRLVGRRLRGSWNGRLRRSELLLLCAAFLGISLFRNNGFPVAVIAALSLLLALPGARRLIAVLVTVTTAVTLTLMLVVYSAVGIQKPPKTLVYNLHYADLAVTYAQAPGLFTQDDLRLMSRAAPLSDWRTTGATCFASDPLYRTLNRHVTDQLTEPLVQLWWRTLRKAPQKVMGARICRGHIAWAVFPGPQDQGGRTYNSLNWVNPTFYKWYPEMRTSPYRQAAEPQPPSQALRDAGVFAYAVSRVPQLEWLLWRGAIWCYATYVLVTRLTRARGCRPLFALAGVTFGTQFTVFVATPSPCFRYMAAPMFIGVLCLSLIPALRGAARPFVPPPASRATSSTTSDTSPKNVEYTR
;
A
#
# COMPACT_ATOMS: atom_id res chain seq x y z
N MET A 1 -27.87 -48.64 41.62
CA MET A 1 -28.35 -47.43 40.93
C MET A 1 -27.26 -46.95 39.99
N SER A 2 -27.34 -47.38 38.74
CA SER A 2 -26.40 -47.07 37.65
C SER A 2 -26.95 -45.91 36.83
N ASP A 3 -26.39 -44.71 36.98
CA ASP A 3 -26.76 -43.55 36.17
C ASP A 3 -25.86 -43.49 34.93
N THR A 4 -26.34 -44.04 33.82
CA THR A 4 -25.71 -43.97 32.51
C THR A 4 -26.34 -42.84 31.70
N ARG A 5 -25.69 -41.67 31.67
CA ARG A 5 -26.08 -40.60 30.74
C ARG A 5 -25.77 -41.03 29.30
N PRO A 6 -26.72 -40.92 28.36
CA PRO A 6 -26.45 -41.20 26.96
C PRO A 6 -25.61 -40.07 26.35
N ARG A 7 -24.41 -40.42 25.84
CA ARG A 7 -23.64 -39.54 24.96
C ARG A 7 -24.39 -39.39 23.63
N SER A 8 -25.09 -38.29 23.46
CA SER A 8 -25.66 -37.89 22.17
C SER A 8 -24.52 -37.65 21.17
N ARG A 9 -24.30 -38.60 20.26
CA ARG A 9 -23.52 -38.36 19.04
C ARG A 9 -24.34 -37.40 18.17
N LEU A 10 -24.02 -36.11 18.22
CA LEU A 10 -24.48 -35.12 17.25
C LEU A 10 -24.19 -35.66 15.84
N ARG A 11 -25.23 -36.04 15.10
CA ARG A 11 -25.14 -36.39 13.68
C ARG A 11 -24.65 -35.15 12.93
N SER A 12 -23.39 -35.16 12.49
CA SER A 12 -22.85 -34.16 11.57
C SER A 12 -23.70 -34.14 10.30
N SER A 13 -24.20 -32.97 9.90
CA SER A 13 -25.01 -32.82 8.68
C SER A 13 -24.22 -33.28 7.45
N ALA A 14 -24.90 -33.75 6.40
CA ALA A 14 -24.26 -34.18 5.15
C ALA A 14 -23.34 -33.10 4.54
N ALA A 15 -23.68 -31.82 4.74
CA ALA A 15 -22.85 -30.69 4.35
C ALA A 15 -21.54 -30.60 5.16
N ALA A 16 -21.59 -30.86 6.48
CA ALA A 16 -20.40 -30.90 7.32
C ALA A 16 -19.47 -32.06 6.94
N VAL A 17 -20.02 -33.23 6.63
CA VAL A 17 -19.24 -34.39 6.15
C VAL A 17 -18.57 -34.09 4.81
N LYS A 18 -19.30 -33.53 3.84
CA LYS A 18 -18.75 -33.14 2.53
C LYS A 18 -17.67 -32.06 2.65
N ALA A 19 -17.86 -31.08 3.53
CA ALA A 19 -16.85 -30.04 3.79
C ALA A 19 -15.58 -30.62 4.44
N GLN A 20 -15.73 -31.57 5.35
CA GLN A 20 -14.60 -32.23 6.01
C GLN A 20 -13.81 -33.10 5.02
N ASP A 21 -14.51 -33.79 4.11
CA ASP A 21 -13.89 -34.55 3.03
C ASP A 21 -13.10 -33.64 2.07
N LEU A 22 -13.71 -32.56 1.56
CA LEU A 22 -13.02 -31.56 0.73
C LEU A 22 -11.81 -30.94 1.44
N TRP A 23 -11.92 -30.68 2.75
CA TRP A 23 -10.83 -30.12 3.55
C TRP A 23 -9.65 -31.09 3.73
N SER A 24 -9.92 -32.39 3.79
CA SER A 24 -8.88 -33.42 3.90
C SER A 24 -7.94 -33.42 2.69
N HIS A 25 -8.49 -33.10 1.49
CA HIS A 25 -7.76 -33.00 0.23
C HIS A 25 -6.89 -31.73 0.11
N VAL A 26 -7.10 -30.71 0.95
CA VAL A 26 -6.28 -29.48 0.92
C VAL A 26 -4.93 -29.73 1.59
N PRO A 27 -3.79 -29.52 0.88
CA PRO A 27 -2.46 -29.71 1.45
C PRO A 27 -2.26 -28.89 2.74
N PRO A 28 -1.64 -29.45 3.80
CA PRO A 28 -1.46 -28.75 5.08
C PRO A 28 -0.78 -27.38 4.98
N ALA A 29 0.09 -27.20 3.98
CA ALA A 29 0.75 -25.92 3.71
C ALA A 29 -0.21 -24.83 3.22
N LEU A 30 -1.31 -25.21 2.56
CA LEU A 30 -2.30 -24.31 1.96
C LEU A 30 -3.51 -24.01 2.86
N ARG A 31 -3.73 -24.80 3.91
CA ARG A 31 -4.87 -24.65 4.82
C ARG A 31 -4.97 -23.25 5.45
N LEU A 32 -3.88 -22.75 6.04
CA LEU A 32 -3.86 -21.41 6.64
C LEU A 32 -4.11 -20.29 5.61
N PRO A 33 -3.34 -20.17 4.50
CA PRO A 33 -3.58 -19.10 3.54
C PRO A 33 -4.98 -19.18 2.92
N LEU A 34 -5.53 -20.39 2.69
CA LEU A 34 -6.88 -20.55 2.18
C LEU A 34 -7.95 -20.06 3.17
N VAL A 35 -7.84 -20.43 4.46
CA VAL A 35 -8.77 -19.93 5.50
C VAL A 35 -8.69 -18.41 5.60
N VAL A 36 -7.49 -17.84 5.65
CA VAL A 36 -7.32 -16.39 5.70
C VAL A 36 -7.90 -15.72 4.46
N PHE A 37 -7.66 -16.27 3.27
CA PHE A 37 -8.23 -15.78 2.02
C PHE A 37 -9.76 -15.76 2.09
N LEU A 38 -10.39 -16.88 2.43
CA LEU A 38 -11.85 -17.00 2.48
C LEU A 38 -12.47 -16.08 3.54
N SER A 39 -11.87 -15.99 4.73
CA SER A 39 -12.35 -15.12 5.80
C SER A 39 -12.19 -13.64 5.46
N CYS A 40 -11.04 -13.22 4.91
CA CYS A 40 -10.86 -11.84 4.48
C CYS A 40 -11.78 -11.50 3.31
N GLN A 41 -11.94 -12.43 2.36
CA GLN A 41 -12.82 -12.23 1.22
C GLN A 41 -14.28 -12.09 1.67
N ALA A 42 -14.73 -12.87 2.65
CA ALA A 42 -16.06 -12.70 3.22
C ALA A 42 -16.24 -11.29 3.82
N CYS A 43 -15.28 -10.79 4.60
CA CYS A 43 -15.32 -9.41 5.11
C CYS A 43 -15.32 -8.37 3.99
N TYR A 44 -14.46 -8.52 2.98
CA TYR A 44 -14.42 -7.57 1.87
C TYR A 44 -15.66 -7.63 1.00
N LEU A 45 -16.31 -8.78 0.84
CA LEU A 45 -17.59 -8.89 0.15
C LEU A 45 -18.69 -8.13 0.91
N LEU A 46 -18.69 -8.15 2.25
CA LEU A 46 -19.62 -7.32 3.03
C LEU A 46 -19.39 -5.82 2.77
N TRP A 47 -18.13 -5.36 2.76
CA TRP A 47 -17.79 -3.98 2.41
C TRP A 47 -18.16 -3.65 0.96
N TRP A 48 -17.87 -4.56 0.03
CA TRP A 48 -18.11 -4.38 -1.40
C TRP A 48 -19.61 -4.33 -1.70
N MET A 49 -20.43 -5.16 -1.05
CA MET A 49 -21.88 -5.07 -1.14
C MET A 49 -22.41 -3.79 -0.46
N ALA A 50 -21.90 -3.42 0.72
CA ALA A 50 -22.31 -2.18 1.39
C ALA A 50 -22.05 -0.94 0.53
N PHE A 51 -20.98 -0.94 -0.26
CA PHE A 51 -20.58 0.17 -1.11
C PHE A 51 -20.64 -0.16 -2.61
N TYR A 52 -21.47 -1.12 -3.03
CA TYR A 52 -21.52 -1.57 -4.43
C TYR A 52 -21.84 -0.41 -5.38
N PRO A 53 -21.21 -0.32 -6.57
CA PRO A 53 -20.19 -1.22 -7.15
C PRO A 53 -18.75 -0.96 -6.68
N GLY A 54 -18.58 -0.07 -5.71
CA GLY A 54 -17.31 0.42 -5.22
C GLY A 54 -17.50 1.82 -4.65
N LEU A 55 -16.53 2.28 -3.86
CA LEU A 55 -16.57 3.65 -3.39
C LEU A 55 -15.94 4.57 -4.44
N ILE A 56 -16.76 5.49 -4.93
CA ILE A 56 -16.42 6.39 -6.05
C ILE A 56 -16.29 7.82 -5.52
N ASP A 57 -15.11 8.38 -5.73
CA ASP A 57 -14.74 9.74 -5.36
C ASP A 57 -14.40 10.60 -6.58
N TYR A 58 -13.83 11.78 -6.32
CA TYR A 58 -13.35 12.69 -7.36
C TYR A 58 -12.35 12.03 -8.32
N ASP A 59 -11.38 11.30 -7.78
CA ASP A 59 -10.33 10.66 -8.56
C ASP A 59 -10.93 9.54 -9.42
N ALA A 60 -11.87 8.75 -8.89
CA ALA A 60 -12.61 7.71 -9.60
C ALA A 60 -13.32 8.23 -10.85
N LEU A 61 -14.03 9.35 -10.72
CA LEU A 61 -14.69 9.98 -11.86
C LEU A 61 -13.69 10.63 -12.82
N ALA A 62 -12.58 11.18 -12.33
CA ALA A 62 -11.52 11.68 -13.20
C ALA A 62 -10.90 10.54 -14.03
N TYR A 63 -10.65 9.36 -13.45
CA TYR A 63 -10.22 8.18 -14.21
C TYR A 63 -11.24 7.81 -15.27
N THR A 64 -12.52 7.80 -14.90
CA THR A 64 -13.63 7.48 -15.81
C THR A 64 -13.63 8.44 -16.99
N TRP A 65 -13.58 9.75 -16.73
CA TRP A 65 -13.47 10.76 -17.77
C TRP A 65 -12.28 10.50 -18.70
N GLN A 66 -11.09 10.26 -18.16
CA GLN A 66 -9.89 10.00 -18.98
C GLN A 66 -10.08 8.81 -19.94
N VAL A 67 -10.67 7.72 -19.46
CA VAL A 67 -10.78 6.48 -20.25
C VAL A 67 -12.00 6.44 -21.17
N THR A 68 -13.01 7.27 -20.93
CA THR A 68 -14.24 7.30 -21.73
C THR A 68 -14.32 8.47 -22.70
N THR A 69 -13.40 9.44 -22.61
CA THR A 69 -13.37 10.64 -23.47
C THR A 69 -12.07 10.80 -24.25
N ASP A 70 -11.22 9.77 -24.24
CA ASP A 70 -9.90 9.75 -24.88
C ASP A 70 -8.89 10.80 -24.36
N HIS A 71 -9.18 11.44 -23.24
CA HIS A 71 -8.28 12.38 -22.57
C HIS A 71 -7.32 11.63 -21.63
N TRP A 72 -6.52 10.72 -22.16
CA TRP A 72 -5.53 10.00 -21.36
C TRP A 72 -4.42 10.94 -20.88
N ILE A 73 -4.28 11.09 -19.56
CA ILE A 73 -3.23 11.91 -18.95
C ILE A 73 -2.47 11.05 -17.93
N SER A 74 -1.14 11.09 -17.99
CA SER A 74 -0.28 10.32 -17.09
C SER A 74 -0.11 10.97 -15.70
N ASN A 75 -1.00 11.87 -15.29
CA ASN A 75 -1.07 12.38 -13.91
C ASN A 75 -1.66 11.33 -12.95
N HIS A 76 -2.46 10.41 -13.49
CA HIS A 76 -2.89 9.19 -12.84
C HIS A 76 -2.16 7.96 -13.40
N SER A 77 -2.41 6.79 -12.81
CA SER A 77 -1.76 5.56 -13.26
C SER A 77 -2.42 5.11 -14.56
N VAL A 78 -1.66 5.13 -15.65
CA VAL A 78 -2.13 4.61 -16.94
C VAL A 78 -2.52 3.15 -16.81
N LEU A 79 -1.74 2.33 -16.08
CA LEU A 79 -2.09 0.92 -15.84
C LEU A 79 -3.45 0.78 -15.12
N TYR A 80 -3.70 1.58 -14.07
CA TYR A 80 -4.98 1.54 -13.37
C TYR A 80 -6.13 2.00 -14.26
N ASN A 81 -5.92 3.06 -15.03
CA ASN A 81 -6.90 3.54 -16.01
C ASN A 81 -7.21 2.46 -17.04
N SER A 82 -6.22 1.73 -17.56
CA SER A 82 -6.46 0.62 -18.49
C SER A 82 -7.29 -0.51 -17.86
N LEU A 83 -7.07 -0.82 -16.58
CA LEU A 83 -7.90 -1.80 -15.86
C LEU A 83 -9.33 -1.29 -15.64
N LEU A 84 -9.50 0.01 -15.36
CA LEU A 84 -10.81 0.62 -15.27
C LEU A 84 -11.53 0.60 -16.62
N TRP A 85 -10.86 1.03 -17.68
CA TRP A 85 -11.36 0.96 -19.05
C TRP A 85 -11.84 -0.45 -19.39
N LEU A 86 -11.04 -1.47 -19.07
CA LEU A 86 -11.41 -2.86 -19.29
C LEU A 86 -12.69 -3.22 -18.53
N SER A 87 -12.76 -2.92 -17.22
CA SER A 87 -13.96 -3.16 -16.40
C SER A 87 -15.22 -2.49 -16.98
N LEU A 88 -15.11 -1.21 -17.36
CA LEU A 88 -16.22 -0.45 -17.95
C LEU A 88 -16.68 -1.04 -19.28
N ASN A 89 -15.76 -1.49 -20.14
CA ASN A 89 -16.10 -2.06 -21.45
C ASN A 89 -16.58 -3.51 -21.37
N THR A 90 -16.09 -4.31 -20.42
CA THR A 90 -16.48 -5.73 -20.32
C THR A 90 -17.71 -5.97 -19.48
N THR A 91 -17.92 -5.18 -18.41
CA THR A 91 -19.03 -5.40 -17.46
C THR A 91 -19.94 -4.18 -17.29
N GLY A 92 -19.69 -3.08 -18.00
CA GLY A 92 -20.52 -1.87 -17.94
C GLY A 92 -20.37 -1.06 -16.64
N GLY A 93 -19.38 -1.35 -15.79
CA GLY A 93 -19.28 -0.70 -14.48
C GLY A 93 -18.00 -1.00 -13.71
N PHE A 94 -17.95 -0.50 -12.46
CA PHE A 94 -16.77 -0.55 -11.58
C PHE A 94 -16.65 -1.84 -10.77
N ALA A 95 -17.73 -2.64 -10.73
CA ALA A 95 -17.89 -3.79 -9.85
C ALA A 95 -16.81 -4.86 -10.06
N ALA A 96 -16.47 -5.17 -11.32
CA ALA A 96 -15.47 -6.18 -11.63
C ALA A 96 -14.06 -5.75 -11.17
N LEU A 97 -13.69 -4.49 -11.40
CA LEU A 97 -12.43 -3.91 -10.92
C LEU A 97 -12.31 -4.00 -9.40
N THR A 98 -13.31 -3.51 -8.67
CA THR A 98 -13.27 -3.48 -7.21
C THR A 98 -13.36 -4.88 -6.60
N LEU A 99 -14.12 -5.80 -7.21
CA LEU A 99 -14.13 -7.21 -6.83
C LEU A 99 -12.74 -7.84 -7.00
N LEU A 100 -12.06 -7.59 -8.12
CA LEU A 100 -10.69 -8.07 -8.34
C LEU A 100 -9.72 -7.52 -7.28
N GLN A 101 -9.87 -6.26 -6.88
CA GLN A 101 -9.07 -5.68 -5.77
C GLN A 101 -9.30 -6.45 -4.45
N THR A 102 -10.54 -6.79 -4.11
CA THR A 102 -10.83 -7.56 -2.89
C THR A 102 -10.19 -8.95 -2.92
N ILE A 103 -10.29 -9.66 -4.06
CA ILE A 103 -9.71 -10.98 -4.26
C ILE A 103 -8.19 -10.92 -4.14
N ALA A 104 -7.57 -9.95 -4.80
CA ALA A 104 -6.13 -9.76 -4.78
C ALA A 104 -5.61 -9.41 -3.38
N MET A 105 -6.31 -8.52 -2.64
CA MET A 105 -5.95 -8.20 -1.26
C MET A 105 -6.09 -9.42 -0.34
N SER A 106 -7.20 -10.17 -0.43
CA SER A 106 -7.41 -11.41 0.33
C SER A 106 -6.30 -12.43 0.07
N ALA A 107 -5.87 -12.58 -1.19
CA ALA A 107 -4.82 -13.51 -1.57
C ALA A 107 -3.46 -13.10 -1.00
N VAL A 108 -3.14 -11.81 -1.06
CA VAL A 108 -1.91 -11.25 -0.49
C VAL A 108 -1.90 -11.34 1.04
N LEU A 109 -3.03 -11.12 1.73
CA LEU A 109 -3.13 -11.32 3.18
C LEU A 109 -2.93 -12.79 3.57
N GLY A 110 -3.56 -13.72 2.85
CA GLY A 110 -3.34 -15.16 3.04
C GLY A 110 -1.87 -15.55 2.82
N TYR A 111 -1.26 -15.07 1.74
CA TYR A 111 0.16 -15.28 1.44
C TYR A 111 1.07 -14.66 2.52
N THR A 112 0.69 -13.51 3.08
CA THR A 112 1.44 -12.87 4.17
C THR A 112 1.39 -13.72 5.44
N CYS A 113 0.22 -14.24 5.84
CA CYS A 113 0.11 -15.14 6.98
C CYS A 113 0.92 -16.42 6.80
N ALA A 114 0.92 -16.99 5.59
CA ALA A 114 1.77 -18.14 5.25
C ALA A 114 3.27 -17.79 5.33
N SER A 115 3.65 -16.61 4.84
CA SER A 115 5.02 -16.12 4.89
C SER A 115 5.49 -15.85 6.33
N LEU A 116 4.64 -15.29 7.19
CA LEU A 116 4.97 -15.02 8.61
C LEU A 116 5.31 -16.28 9.41
N ARG A 117 4.84 -17.47 9.00
CA ARG A 117 5.28 -18.75 9.57
C ARG A 117 6.79 -18.94 9.45
N ALA A 118 7.40 -18.31 8.45
CA ALA A 118 8.84 -18.34 8.24
C ALA A 118 9.61 -17.67 9.41
N LEU A 119 8.95 -16.81 10.17
CA LEU A 119 9.49 -16.17 11.38
C LEU A 119 9.06 -16.88 12.67
N GLY A 120 8.38 -18.03 12.57
CA GLY A 120 7.83 -18.78 13.71
C GLY A 120 6.46 -18.27 14.18
N VAL A 121 5.80 -17.39 13.44
CA VAL A 121 4.45 -16.91 13.78
C VAL A 121 3.42 -18.01 13.52
N ARG A 122 2.65 -18.35 14.56
CA ARG A 122 1.56 -19.33 14.46
C ARG A 122 0.32 -18.70 13.80
N GLY A 123 -0.44 -19.50 13.05
CA GLY A 123 -1.65 -19.05 12.35
C GLY A 123 -2.68 -18.36 13.24
N ARG A 124 -2.80 -18.78 14.51
CA ARG A 124 -3.69 -18.15 15.51
C ARG A 124 -3.37 -16.68 15.83
N TRP A 125 -2.20 -16.18 15.41
CA TRP A 125 -1.78 -14.80 15.62
C TRP A 125 -1.76 -14.00 14.32
N SER A 126 -1.35 -14.64 13.22
CA SER A 126 -1.34 -13.97 11.91
C SER A 126 -2.73 -13.89 11.27
N ALA A 127 -3.60 -14.89 11.45
CA ALA A 127 -4.95 -14.86 10.88
C ALA A 127 -5.83 -13.76 11.49
N PRO A 128 -5.89 -13.56 12.83
CA PRO A 128 -6.65 -12.44 13.40
C PRO A 128 -6.12 -11.07 12.96
N ALA A 129 -4.80 -10.91 12.78
CA ALA A 129 -4.23 -9.65 12.29
C ALA A 129 -4.64 -9.36 10.83
N ALA A 130 -4.65 -10.38 9.97
CA ALA A 130 -5.16 -10.24 8.61
C ALA A 130 -6.67 -9.94 8.59
N LEU A 131 -7.46 -10.63 9.42
CA LEU A 131 -8.89 -10.38 9.55
C LEU A 131 -9.17 -8.97 10.08
N ALA A 132 -8.36 -8.47 11.02
CA ALA A 132 -8.45 -7.09 11.49
C ALA A 132 -8.19 -6.08 10.35
N CYS A 133 -7.28 -6.38 9.41
CA CYS A 133 -7.09 -5.56 8.22
C CYS A 133 -8.33 -5.54 7.30
N ALA A 134 -9.01 -6.67 7.15
CA ALA A 134 -10.21 -6.75 6.31
C ALA A 134 -11.46 -6.16 7.00
N ALA A 135 -11.57 -6.32 8.32
CA ALA A 135 -12.75 -5.93 9.10
C ALA A 135 -12.70 -4.48 9.61
N ALA A 136 -11.51 -3.90 9.83
CA ALA A 136 -11.40 -2.53 10.31
C ALA A 136 -11.95 -1.54 9.25
N PRO A 137 -12.92 -0.66 9.59
CA PRO A 137 -13.58 0.19 8.60
C PRO A 137 -12.64 0.98 7.67
N PRO A 138 -11.54 1.61 8.17
CA PRO A 138 -10.62 2.34 7.30
C PRO A 138 -9.97 1.47 6.21
N LEU A 139 -9.54 0.26 6.56
CA LEU A 139 -8.80 -0.65 5.67
C LEU A 139 -9.75 -1.50 4.81
N GLY A 140 -10.89 -1.90 5.38
CA GLY A 140 -11.99 -2.57 4.69
C GLY A 140 -12.55 -1.73 3.56
N VAL A 141 -13.01 -0.51 3.88
CA VAL A 141 -13.57 0.43 2.90
C VAL A 141 -12.52 0.87 1.88
N PHE A 142 -11.27 1.10 2.30
CA PHE A 142 -10.18 1.39 1.38
C PHE A 142 -10.05 0.37 0.25
N THR A 143 -10.19 -0.93 0.54
CA THR A 143 -9.99 -2.00 -0.45
C THR A 143 -11.06 -2.00 -1.55
N VAL A 144 -12.21 -1.37 -1.29
CA VAL A 144 -13.32 -1.26 -2.25
C VAL A 144 -13.42 0.13 -2.91
N TYR A 145 -12.47 1.03 -2.65
CA TYR A 145 -12.37 2.28 -3.41
C TYR A 145 -11.99 2.00 -4.87
N VAL A 146 -12.58 2.76 -5.79
CA VAL A 146 -12.10 2.87 -7.17
C VAL A 146 -10.90 3.82 -7.17
N GLY A 147 -9.72 3.31 -6.80
CA GLY A 147 -8.51 4.10 -6.73
C GLY A 147 -7.24 3.30 -6.94
N LYS A 148 -6.30 3.87 -7.71
CA LYS A 148 -4.94 3.35 -7.96
C LYS A 148 -4.13 3.06 -6.69
N ASP A 149 -4.47 3.69 -5.58
CA ASP A 149 -3.80 3.48 -4.28
C ASP A 149 -4.06 2.08 -3.70
N VAL A 150 -5.19 1.45 -4.06
CA VAL A 150 -5.56 0.10 -3.61
C VAL A 150 -4.60 -0.94 -4.19
N PRO A 151 -4.45 -1.09 -5.52
CA PRO A 151 -3.50 -2.05 -6.08
C PRO A 151 -2.03 -1.69 -5.78
N PHE A 152 -1.68 -0.41 -5.62
CA PHE A 152 -0.39 -0.02 -5.06
C PHE A 152 -0.16 -0.64 -3.68
N THR A 153 -1.15 -0.56 -2.79
CA THR A 153 -1.08 -1.12 -1.44
C THR A 153 -1.02 -2.64 -1.45
N ILE A 154 -1.80 -3.31 -2.31
CA ILE A 154 -1.74 -4.77 -2.51
C ILE A 154 -0.30 -5.18 -2.89
N CYS A 155 0.33 -4.47 -3.83
CA CYS A 155 1.70 -4.75 -4.26
C CYS A 155 2.73 -4.46 -3.16
N ALA A 156 2.53 -3.42 -2.35
CA ALA A 156 3.37 -3.13 -1.19
C ALA A 156 3.29 -4.23 -0.11
N VAL A 157 2.09 -4.71 0.22
CA VAL A 157 1.91 -5.83 1.15
C VAL A 157 2.49 -7.13 0.57
N LEU A 158 2.38 -7.34 -0.75
CA LEU A 158 3.04 -8.47 -1.42
C LEU A 158 4.57 -8.39 -1.30
N ALA A 159 5.18 -7.22 -1.54
CA ALA A 159 6.63 -7.03 -1.36
C ALA A 159 7.05 -7.33 0.10
N PHE A 160 6.26 -6.89 1.08
CA PHE A 160 6.47 -7.23 2.49
C PHE A 160 6.40 -8.75 2.72
N ALA A 161 5.36 -9.42 2.21
CA ALA A 161 5.18 -10.86 2.36
C ALA A 161 6.36 -11.67 1.77
N VAL A 162 6.82 -11.30 0.57
CA VAL A 162 7.98 -11.95 -0.05
C VAL A 162 9.25 -11.68 0.76
N THR A 163 9.43 -10.46 1.27
CA THR A 163 10.55 -10.10 2.16
C THR A 163 10.55 -10.94 3.44
N VAL A 164 9.39 -11.12 4.08
CA VAL A 164 9.20 -12.01 5.24
C VAL A 164 9.64 -13.44 4.92
N ARG A 165 9.22 -13.98 3.76
CA ARG A 165 9.57 -15.33 3.34
C ARG A 165 11.08 -15.49 3.12
N LEU A 166 11.70 -14.55 2.42
CA LEU A 166 13.13 -14.58 2.10
C LEU A 166 14.01 -14.46 3.34
N VAL A 167 13.74 -13.48 4.19
CA VAL A 167 14.49 -13.30 5.43
C VAL A 167 14.21 -14.45 6.39
N GLY A 168 12.99 -14.97 6.44
CA GLY A 168 12.67 -16.16 7.22
C GLY A 168 13.44 -17.40 6.76
N ARG A 169 13.67 -17.59 5.44
CA ARG A 169 14.55 -18.66 4.95
C ARG A 169 15.96 -18.52 5.52
N ARG A 170 16.49 -17.29 5.56
CA ARG A 170 17.80 -16.97 6.14
C ARG A 170 17.83 -17.24 7.64
N LEU A 171 16.80 -16.82 8.38
CA LEU A 171 16.66 -17.06 9.81
C LEU A 171 16.68 -18.57 10.16
N ARG A 172 16.10 -19.43 9.31
CA ARG A 172 16.09 -20.89 9.49
C ARG A 172 17.31 -21.61 8.92
N GLY A 173 18.34 -20.91 8.45
CA GLY A 173 19.52 -21.53 7.83
C GLY A 173 19.29 -22.17 6.45
N SER A 174 18.09 -22.02 5.87
CA SER A 174 17.71 -22.59 4.56
C SER A 174 18.01 -21.66 3.36
N TRP A 175 18.78 -20.59 3.59
CA TRP A 175 19.18 -19.65 2.57
C TRP A 175 20.46 -20.13 1.88
N ASN A 176 20.38 -20.37 0.57
CA ASN A 176 21.47 -20.87 -0.25
C ASN A 176 22.02 -19.80 -1.22
N GLY A 177 21.78 -18.52 -0.93
CA GLY A 177 22.19 -17.42 -1.82
C GLY A 177 21.29 -17.20 -3.05
N ARG A 178 20.25 -18.04 -3.26
CA ARG A 178 19.44 -17.99 -4.48
C ARG A 178 17.95 -17.74 -4.18
N LEU A 179 17.38 -16.86 -5.01
CA LEU A 179 15.94 -16.63 -5.13
C LEU A 179 15.31 -17.83 -5.86
N ARG A 180 14.18 -18.32 -5.35
CA ARG A 180 13.35 -19.27 -6.10
C ARG A 180 12.63 -18.53 -7.22
N ARG A 181 12.30 -19.22 -8.32
CA ARG A 181 11.55 -18.63 -9.45
C ARG A 181 10.28 -17.92 -9.00
N SER A 182 9.50 -18.52 -8.10
CA SER A 182 8.29 -17.90 -7.55
C SER A 182 8.57 -16.64 -6.72
N GLU A 183 9.65 -16.61 -5.95
CA GLU A 183 10.03 -15.42 -5.16
C GLU A 183 10.47 -14.27 -6.08
N LEU A 184 11.19 -14.59 -7.17
CA LEU A 184 11.58 -13.62 -8.20
C LEU A 184 10.36 -13.05 -8.93
N LEU A 185 9.43 -13.90 -9.37
CA LEU A 185 8.20 -13.47 -10.05
C LEU A 185 7.34 -12.58 -9.15
N LEU A 186 7.17 -12.96 -7.88
CA LEU A 186 6.38 -12.17 -6.93
C LEU A 186 7.05 -10.84 -6.58
N LEU A 187 8.39 -10.78 -6.46
CA LEU A 187 9.10 -9.51 -6.29
C LEU A 187 8.98 -8.63 -7.54
N CYS A 188 9.08 -9.22 -8.75
CA CYS A 188 8.91 -8.50 -10.00
C CYS A 188 7.51 -7.88 -10.08
N ALA A 189 6.47 -8.68 -9.85
CA ALA A 189 5.08 -8.22 -9.82
C ALA A 189 4.87 -7.13 -8.76
N ALA A 190 5.44 -7.30 -7.57
CA ALA A 190 5.33 -6.31 -6.49
C ALA A 190 6.03 -4.99 -6.84
N PHE A 191 7.27 -5.02 -7.35
CA PHE A 191 8.01 -3.80 -7.68
C PHE A 191 7.47 -3.08 -8.91
N LEU A 192 7.07 -3.81 -9.95
CA LEU A 192 6.35 -3.21 -11.08
C LEU A 192 5.02 -2.62 -10.62
N GLY A 193 4.22 -3.36 -9.86
CA GLY A 193 2.93 -2.87 -9.38
C GLY A 193 3.04 -1.63 -8.50
N ILE A 194 3.96 -1.63 -7.53
CA ILE A 194 4.28 -0.43 -6.71
C ILE A 194 4.62 0.76 -7.61
N SER A 195 5.40 0.55 -8.66
CA SER A 195 5.91 1.62 -9.52
C SER A 195 4.92 2.10 -10.58
N LEU A 196 4.01 1.23 -11.06
CA LEU A 196 3.07 1.53 -12.14
C LEU A 196 1.70 2.00 -11.63
N PHE A 197 1.24 1.51 -10.48
CA PHE A 197 -0.02 1.98 -9.88
C PHE A 197 0.11 3.37 -9.25
N ARG A 198 1.34 3.84 -8.96
CA ARG A 198 1.60 5.22 -8.55
C ARG A 198 2.85 5.77 -9.21
N ASN A 199 2.73 6.96 -9.80
CA ASN A 199 3.85 7.67 -10.43
C ASN A 199 5.02 7.95 -9.46
N ASN A 200 4.71 8.11 -8.18
CA ASN A 200 5.70 8.27 -7.12
C ASN A 200 5.97 6.97 -6.34
N GLY A 201 5.61 5.81 -6.89
CA GLY A 201 5.78 4.52 -6.23
C GLY A 201 7.17 3.91 -6.41
N PHE A 202 7.87 4.18 -7.51
CA PHE A 202 9.20 3.60 -7.76
C PHE A 202 10.24 3.89 -6.66
N PRO A 203 10.27 5.05 -5.97
CA PRO A 203 11.19 5.26 -4.84
C PRO A 203 10.92 4.30 -3.68
N VAL A 204 9.64 3.92 -3.45
CA VAL A 204 9.26 2.91 -2.45
C VAL A 204 9.86 1.55 -2.82
N ALA A 205 9.75 1.14 -4.09
CA ALA A 205 10.33 -0.10 -4.59
C ALA A 205 11.87 -0.09 -4.48
N VAL A 206 12.53 1.03 -4.82
CA VAL A 206 13.98 1.20 -4.68
C VAL A 206 14.42 1.05 -3.22
N ILE A 207 13.78 1.75 -2.28
CA ILE A 207 14.12 1.68 -0.85
C ILE A 207 13.87 0.27 -0.29
N ALA A 208 12.78 -0.39 -0.68
CA ALA A 208 12.50 -1.77 -0.31
C ALA A 208 13.56 -2.75 -0.87
N ALA A 209 14.00 -2.55 -2.12
CA ALA A 209 15.06 -3.36 -2.72
C ALA A 209 16.42 -3.14 -2.03
N LEU A 210 16.76 -1.90 -1.68
CA LEU A 210 17.98 -1.57 -0.92
C LEU A 210 18.02 -2.32 0.41
N SER A 211 16.89 -2.42 1.13
CA SER A 211 16.84 -3.20 2.37
C SER A 211 17.09 -4.69 2.13
N LEU A 212 16.56 -5.26 1.04
CA LEU A 212 16.80 -6.65 0.64
C LEU A 212 18.24 -6.90 0.19
N LEU A 213 18.88 -5.96 -0.51
CA LEU A 213 20.30 -6.06 -0.90
C LEU A 213 21.21 -6.20 0.32
N LEU A 214 20.92 -5.46 1.38
CA LEU A 214 21.63 -5.57 2.66
C LEU A 214 21.33 -6.90 3.36
N ALA A 215 20.08 -7.38 3.28
CA ALA A 215 19.62 -8.57 3.98
C ALA A 215 19.88 -9.91 3.28
N LEU A 216 20.26 -9.95 1.99
CA LEU A 216 20.36 -11.21 1.22
C LEU A 216 21.67 -11.32 0.42
N PRO A 217 22.81 -11.65 1.06
CA PRO A 217 24.05 -11.95 0.36
C PRO A 217 23.87 -13.16 -0.55
N GLY A 218 24.55 -13.16 -1.71
CA GLY A 218 24.39 -14.15 -2.77
C GLY A 218 23.33 -13.77 -3.83
N ALA A 219 22.27 -13.05 -3.44
CA ALA A 219 21.22 -12.61 -4.37
C ALA A 219 21.32 -11.12 -4.76
N ARG A 220 22.35 -10.40 -4.28
CA ARG A 220 22.48 -8.94 -4.44
C ARG A 220 22.44 -8.49 -5.90
N ARG A 221 23.23 -9.12 -6.77
CA ARG A 221 23.27 -8.78 -8.20
C ARG A 221 21.88 -8.95 -8.84
N LEU A 222 21.21 -10.06 -8.54
CA LEU A 222 19.88 -10.35 -9.08
C LEU A 222 18.82 -9.35 -8.57
N ILE A 223 18.84 -9.00 -7.29
CA ILE A 223 17.92 -8.00 -6.71
C ILE A 223 18.21 -6.61 -7.31
N ALA A 224 19.49 -6.25 -7.49
CA ALA A 224 19.88 -4.99 -8.11
C ALA A 224 19.40 -4.92 -9.56
N VAL A 225 19.64 -5.97 -10.36
CA VAL A 225 19.12 -6.07 -11.73
C VAL A 225 17.60 -5.98 -11.73
N LEU A 226 16.92 -6.69 -10.84
CA LEU A 226 15.46 -6.67 -10.76
C LEU A 226 14.93 -5.25 -10.51
N VAL A 227 15.44 -4.56 -9.49
CA VAL A 227 14.96 -3.20 -9.19
C VAL A 227 15.33 -2.22 -10.32
N THR A 228 16.54 -2.30 -10.86
CA THR A 228 16.96 -1.48 -12.01
C THR A 228 16.05 -1.70 -13.22
N VAL A 229 15.75 -2.94 -13.59
CA VAL A 229 14.86 -3.25 -14.72
C VAL A 229 13.45 -2.74 -14.45
N THR A 230 12.88 -3.02 -13.27
CA THR A 230 11.51 -2.56 -12.95
C THR A 230 11.39 -1.04 -12.93
N THR A 231 12.40 -0.34 -12.40
CA THR A 231 12.46 1.14 -12.42
C THR A 231 12.69 1.66 -13.82
N ALA A 232 13.60 1.07 -14.61
CA ALA A 232 13.86 1.48 -15.99
C ALA A 232 12.62 1.32 -16.87
N VAL A 233 11.89 0.21 -16.76
CA VAL A 233 10.61 0.01 -17.45
C VAL A 233 9.62 1.09 -17.04
N THR A 234 9.47 1.36 -15.75
CA THR A 234 8.55 2.39 -15.25
C THR A 234 8.89 3.79 -15.81
N LEU A 235 10.16 4.18 -15.72
CA LEU A 235 10.61 5.48 -16.21
C LEU A 235 10.50 5.59 -17.73
N THR A 236 10.84 4.52 -18.47
CA THR A 236 10.69 4.48 -19.93
C THR A 236 9.23 4.64 -20.33
N LEU A 237 8.31 3.96 -19.62
CA LEU A 237 6.88 4.12 -19.84
C LEU A 237 6.43 5.58 -19.61
N MET A 238 6.79 6.15 -18.46
CA MET A 238 6.36 7.50 -18.06
C MET A 238 6.97 8.62 -18.89
N LEU A 239 8.24 8.50 -19.28
CA LEU A 239 8.99 9.58 -19.93
C LEU A 239 8.96 9.52 -21.45
N VAL A 240 8.80 8.32 -22.02
CA VAL A 240 8.93 8.07 -23.46
C VAL A 240 7.64 7.45 -24.01
N VAL A 241 7.28 6.24 -23.58
CA VAL A 241 6.24 5.44 -24.25
C VAL A 241 4.88 6.12 -24.20
N TYR A 242 4.45 6.60 -23.03
CA TYR A 242 3.15 7.25 -22.88
C TYR A 242 3.00 8.43 -23.83
N SER A 243 4.00 9.31 -23.91
CA SER A 243 3.96 10.43 -24.86
C SER A 243 4.00 9.97 -26.32
N ALA A 244 4.76 8.92 -26.64
CA ALA A 244 4.83 8.37 -27.99
C ALA A 244 3.49 7.77 -28.48
N VAL A 245 2.64 7.29 -27.57
CA VAL A 245 1.30 6.75 -27.88
C VAL A 245 0.17 7.75 -27.65
N GLY A 246 0.48 9.05 -27.49
CA GLY A 246 -0.51 10.12 -27.38
C GLY A 246 -1.05 10.39 -25.97
N ILE A 247 -0.56 9.70 -24.94
CA ILE A 247 -0.94 9.98 -23.55
C ILE A 247 -0.27 11.28 -23.11
N GLN A 248 -1.08 12.23 -22.67
CA GLN A 248 -0.64 13.57 -22.31
C GLN A 248 0.13 13.56 -20.98
N LYS A 249 1.15 14.43 -20.89
CA LYS A 249 1.89 14.63 -19.64
C LYS A 249 1.02 15.40 -18.63
N PRO A 250 1.23 15.18 -17.32
CA PRO A 250 0.61 16.03 -16.30
C PRO A 250 0.94 17.51 -16.55
N PRO A 251 -0.02 18.43 -16.30
CA PRO A 251 0.26 19.86 -16.31
C PRO A 251 1.43 20.21 -15.39
N LYS A 252 2.29 21.15 -15.80
CA LYS A 252 3.47 21.53 -15.01
C LYS A 252 3.06 22.08 -13.64
N THR A 253 1.95 22.81 -13.60
CA THR A 253 1.31 23.29 -12.38
C THR A 253 1.04 22.22 -11.35
N LEU A 254 0.63 21.04 -11.78
CA LEU A 254 0.40 19.90 -10.89
C LEU A 254 1.72 19.32 -10.38
N VAL A 255 2.71 19.16 -11.26
CA VAL A 255 4.03 18.61 -10.93
C VAL A 255 4.77 19.49 -9.92
N TYR A 256 4.75 20.80 -10.12
CA TYR A 256 5.47 21.77 -9.28
C TYR A 256 4.63 22.36 -8.15
N ASN A 257 3.40 21.87 -7.94
CA ASN A 257 2.45 22.39 -6.95
C ASN A 257 3.06 22.55 -5.54
N LEU A 258 3.88 21.60 -5.10
CA LEU A 258 4.52 21.68 -3.78
C LEU A 258 5.48 22.88 -3.65
N HIS A 259 6.14 23.28 -4.74
CA HIS A 259 7.04 24.44 -4.76
C HIS A 259 6.23 25.73 -4.60
N TYR A 260 5.10 25.82 -5.31
CA TYR A 260 4.20 26.97 -5.21
C TYR A 260 3.59 27.06 -3.81
N ALA A 261 3.22 25.94 -3.21
CA ALA A 261 2.74 25.92 -1.83
C ALA A 261 3.81 26.36 -0.82
N ASP A 262 5.08 26.02 -1.02
CA ASP A 262 6.15 26.55 -0.15
C ASP A 262 6.34 28.05 -0.29
N LEU A 263 6.21 28.57 -1.52
CA LEU A 263 6.25 30.01 -1.77
C LEU A 263 5.10 30.71 -1.05
N ALA A 264 3.88 30.16 -1.12
CA ALA A 264 2.71 30.70 -0.43
C ALA A 264 2.88 30.73 1.09
N VAL A 265 3.29 29.61 1.70
CA VAL A 265 3.57 29.54 3.15
C VAL A 265 4.65 30.55 3.53
N THR A 266 5.73 30.64 2.75
CA THR A 266 6.83 31.57 3.04
C THR A 266 6.40 33.03 2.90
N TYR A 267 5.59 33.34 1.88
CA TYR A 267 5.04 34.68 1.65
C TYR A 267 4.08 35.09 2.77
N ALA A 268 3.22 34.19 3.23
CA ALA A 268 2.33 34.45 4.35
C ALA A 268 3.10 34.75 5.65
N GLN A 269 4.20 34.03 5.91
CA GLN A 269 5.01 34.18 7.12
C GLN A 269 6.02 35.33 7.07
N ALA A 270 6.51 35.70 5.89
CA ALA A 270 7.56 36.68 5.71
C ALA A 270 7.44 37.38 4.35
N PRO A 271 6.43 38.25 4.18
CA PRO A 271 6.17 38.91 2.90
C PRO A 271 7.33 39.80 2.45
N GLY A 272 8.08 40.39 3.39
CA GLY A 272 9.26 41.23 3.10
C GLY A 272 10.43 40.50 2.44
N LEU A 273 10.41 39.17 2.32
CA LEU A 273 11.43 38.42 1.56
C LEU A 273 11.26 38.54 0.03
N PHE A 274 10.07 38.93 -0.42
CA PHE A 274 9.69 38.98 -1.83
C PHE A 274 9.81 40.40 -2.37
N THR A 275 10.54 40.56 -3.45
CA THR A 275 10.67 41.85 -4.15
C THR A 275 9.39 42.17 -4.92
N GLN A 276 9.23 43.43 -5.37
CA GLN A 276 8.08 43.82 -6.19
C GLN A 276 7.99 43.01 -7.50
N ASP A 277 9.12 42.62 -8.09
CA ASP A 277 9.14 41.73 -9.26
C ASP A 277 8.65 40.31 -8.92
N ASP A 278 9.03 39.79 -7.75
CA ASP A 278 8.56 38.48 -7.30
C ASP A 278 7.04 38.49 -7.09
N LEU A 279 6.51 39.57 -6.50
CA LEU A 279 5.07 39.75 -6.28
C LEU A 279 4.31 39.92 -7.61
N ARG A 280 4.87 40.65 -8.58
CA ARG A 280 4.32 40.74 -9.95
C ARG A 280 4.31 39.39 -10.65
N LEU A 281 5.33 38.56 -10.45
CA LEU A 281 5.37 37.21 -11.00
C LEU A 281 4.28 36.33 -10.36
N MET A 282 4.16 36.35 -9.03
CA MET A 282 3.17 35.56 -8.30
C MET A 282 1.73 35.97 -8.63
N SER A 283 1.46 37.28 -8.76
CA SER A 283 0.11 37.79 -9.06
C SER A 283 -0.43 37.36 -10.42
N ARG A 284 0.45 37.06 -11.38
CA ARG A 284 0.07 36.50 -12.69
C ARG A 284 -0.47 35.07 -12.59
N ALA A 285 -0.02 34.30 -11.61
CA ALA A 285 -0.43 32.91 -11.42
C ALA A 285 -1.72 32.78 -10.59
N ALA A 286 -1.86 33.61 -9.55
CA ALA A 286 -3.08 33.77 -8.75
C ALA A 286 -3.04 35.10 -7.96
N PRO A 287 -4.20 35.65 -7.55
CA PRO A 287 -4.25 36.83 -6.68
C PRO A 287 -3.35 36.69 -5.44
N LEU A 288 -2.61 37.74 -5.07
CA LEU A 288 -1.70 37.71 -3.91
C LEU A 288 -2.43 37.41 -2.58
N SER A 289 -3.74 37.70 -2.50
CA SER A 289 -4.59 37.27 -1.39
C SER A 289 -4.59 35.75 -1.25
N ASP A 290 -4.73 35.01 -2.35
CA ASP A 290 -4.84 33.55 -2.34
C ASP A 290 -3.50 32.92 -1.93
N TRP A 291 -2.37 33.48 -2.37
CA TRP A 291 -1.05 33.09 -1.88
C TRP A 291 -0.90 33.30 -0.37
N ARG A 292 -1.45 34.40 0.16
CA ARG A 292 -1.28 34.80 1.56
C ARG A 292 -2.28 34.17 2.52
N THR A 293 -3.45 33.72 2.04
CA THR A 293 -4.51 33.15 2.89
C THR A 293 -4.79 31.71 2.51
N THR A 294 -5.27 31.44 1.30
CA THR A 294 -5.63 30.09 0.83
C THR A 294 -4.43 29.14 0.81
N GLY A 295 -3.28 29.61 0.36
CA GLY A 295 -2.03 28.85 0.31
C GLY A 295 -1.19 28.92 1.58
N ALA A 296 -1.64 29.62 2.63
CA ALA A 296 -0.84 29.85 3.83
C ALA A 296 -0.71 28.60 4.72
N THR A 297 -1.61 27.62 4.57
CA THR A 297 -1.49 26.36 5.31
C THR A 297 -0.29 25.55 4.83
N CYS A 298 0.53 25.11 5.78
CA CYS A 298 1.62 24.21 5.47
C CYS A 298 1.18 22.74 5.35
N PHE A 299 -0.02 22.37 5.82
CA PHE A 299 -0.49 20.98 5.84
C PHE A 299 -0.93 20.47 4.46
N ALA A 300 -1.37 21.36 3.56
CA ALA A 300 -1.87 20.97 2.24
C ALA A 300 -1.49 22.00 1.15
N SER A 301 -1.16 21.53 -0.04
CA SER A 301 -0.95 22.34 -1.24
C SER A 301 -2.21 22.46 -2.12
N ASP A 302 -3.16 21.54 -1.95
CA ASP A 302 -4.37 21.47 -2.79
C ASP A 302 -5.23 22.74 -2.77
N PRO A 303 -5.37 23.48 -1.65
CA PRO A 303 -6.13 24.73 -1.65
C PRO A 303 -5.59 25.77 -2.63
N LEU A 304 -4.28 26.05 -2.60
CA LEU A 304 -3.64 26.98 -3.54
C LEU A 304 -3.74 26.46 -4.97
N TYR A 305 -3.49 25.16 -5.18
CA TYR A 305 -3.56 24.56 -6.52
C TYR A 305 -4.90 24.81 -7.22
N ARG A 306 -6.00 24.86 -6.47
CA ARG A 306 -7.35 25.09 -7.01
C ARG A 306 -7.61 26.53 -7.41
N THR A 307 -6.83 27.49 -6.92
CA THR A 307 -6.97 28.92 -7.28
C THR A 307 -6.05 29.34 -8.43
N LEU A 308 -4.99 28.58 -8.70
CA LEU A 308 -4.05 28.86 -9.79
C LEU A 308 -4.74 28.81 -11.16
N ASN A 309 -4.48 29.81 -11.99
CA ASN A 309 -4.80 29.73 -13.42
C ASN A 309 -3.80 28.79 -14.09
N ARG A 310 -4.23 27.56 -14.41
CA ARG A 310 -3.34 26.49 -14.89
C ARG A 310 -2.66 26.84 -16.22
N HIS A 311 -3.40 27.41 -17.18
CA HIS A 311 -2.86 27.78 -18.49
C HIS A 311 -1.76 28.84 -18.39
N VAL A 312 -1.97 29.85 -17.54
CA VAL A 312 -0.97 30.90 -17.31
C VAL A 312 0.21 30.35 -16.50
N THR A 313 -0.08 29.62 -15.41
CA THR A 313 0.96 29.19 -14.47
C THR A 313 1.88 28.11 -15.07
N ASP A 314 1.39 27.28 -15.99
CA ASP A 314 2.25 26.33 -16.73
C ASP A 314 3.36 27.05 -17.53
N GLN A 315 3.07 28.24 -18.08
CA GLN A 315 4.05 29.08 -18.77
C GLN A 315 5.02 29.78 -17.78
N LEU A 316 4.61 29.96 -16.52
CA LEU A 316 5.38 30.61 -15.46
C LEU A 316 6.18 29.63 -14.60
N THR A 317 6.19 28.34 -14.93
CA THR A 317 6.81 27.31 -14.08
C THR A 317 8.29 27.58 -13.84
N GLU A 318 9.06 27.85 -14.89
CA GLU A 318 10.50 28.10 -14.76
C GLU A 318 10.81 29.31 -13.86
N PRO A 319 10.26 30.52 -14.10
CA PRO A 319 10.52 31.66 -13.21
C PRO A 319 10.01 31.44 -11.77
N LEU A 320 8.89 30.74 -11.57
CA LEU A 320 8.39 30.40 -10.23
C LEU A 320 9.30 29.40 -9.50
N VAL A 321 9.87 28.42 -10.20
CA VAL A 321 10.85 27.48 -9.63
C VAL A 321 12.17 28.20 -9.30
N GLN A 322 12.61 29.13 -10.14
CA GLN A 322 13.77 29.98 -9.83
C GLN A 322 13.53 30.87 -8.61
N LEU A 323 12.32 31.44 -8.48
CA LEU A 323 11.90 32.14 -7.26
C LEU A 323 11.94 31.20 -6.06
N TRP A 324 11.41 29.97 -6.17
CA TRP A 324 11.49 28.98 -5.10
C TRP A 324 12.94 28.67 -4.67
N TRP A 325 13.87 28.49 -5.61
CA TRP A 325 15.28 28.28 -5.30
C TRP A 325 15.93 29.50 -4.63
N ARG A 326 15.56 30.73 -5.01
CA ARG A 326 16.01 31.95 -4.33
C ARG A 326 15.45 32.02 -2.91
N THR A 327 14.17 31.71 -2.72
CA THR A 327 13.51 31.68 -1.42
C THR A 327 14.11 30.62 -0.49
N LEU A 328 14.39 29.41 -1.01
CA LEU A 328 15.07 28.35 -0.26
C LEU A 328 16.47 28.78 0.18
N ARG A 329 17.24 29.48 -0.67
CA ARG A 329 18.57 29.99 -0.32
C ARG A 329 18.52 31.11 0.72
N LYS A 330 17.55 32.02 0.63
CA LYS A 330 17.40 33.17 1.55
C LYS A 330 16.80 32.78 2.90
N ALA A 331 15.86 31.82 2.91
CA ALA A 331 15.11 31.42 4.10
C ALA A 331 14.88 29.90 4.15
N PRO A 332 15.96 29.08 4.21
CA PRO A 332 15.85 27.62 4.15
C PRO A 332 14.93 27.04 5.23
N GLN A 333 14.97 27.60 6.43
CA GLN A 333 14.13 27.22 7.57
C GLN A 333 12.62 27.34 7.28
N LYS A 334 12.18 28.33 6.49
CA LYS A 334 10.75 28.52 6.17
C LYS A 334 10.27 27.49 5.16
N VAL A 335 11.05 27.29 4.09
CA VAL A 335 10.73 26.30 3.05
C VAL A 335 10.81 24.87 3.61
N MET A 336 11.86 24.53 4.36
CA MET A 336 12.01 23.22 4.98
C MET A 336 10.96 23.00 6.08
N GLY A 337 10.64 24.02 6.87
CA GLY A 337 9.55 23.98 7.85
C GLY A 337 8.19 23.68 7.20
N ALA A 338 7.90 24.33 6.07
CA ALA A 338 6.69 24.06 5.29
C ALA A 338 6.66 22.60 4.79
N ARG A 339 7.79 22.06 4.31
CA ARG A 339 7.90 20.67 3.85
C ARG A 339 7.71 19.66 4.98
N ILE A 340 8.36 19.87 6.13
CA ILE A 340 8.19 19.01 7.32
C ILE A 340 6.74 19.02 7.80
N CYS A 341 6.12 20.21 7.86
CA CYS A 341 4.71 20.35 8.19
C CYS A 341 3.80 19.65 7.17
N ARG A 342 4.04 19.77 5.87
CA ARG A 342 3.23 19.07 4.86
C ARG A 342 3.35 17.56 4.98
N GLY A 343 4.56 17.07 5.27
CA GLY A 343 4.85 15.68 5.58
C GLY A 343 4.26 15.17 6.89
N HIS A 344 3.49 15.97 7.65
CA HIS A 344 2.96 15.65 8.97
C HIS A 344 2.24 14.30 9.04
N ILE A 345 1.50 13.89 8.01
CA ILE A 345 0.83 12.58 7.97
C ILE A 345 1.81 11.38 7.99
N ALA A 346 3.04 11.58 7.50
CA ALA A 346 4.05 10.53 7.49
C ALA A 346 4.68 10.31 8.87
N TRP A 347 4.90 11.37 9.67
CA TRP A 347 5.70 11.27 10.90
C TRP A 347 4.94 11.52 12.20
N ALA A 348 3.85 12.31 12.21
CA ALA A 348 3.14 12.59 13.45
C ALA A 348 2.04 11.55 13.71
N VAL A 349 1.98 11.04 14.94
CA VAL A 349 0.93 10.11 15.36
C VAL A 349 -0.42 10.81 15.42
N PHE A 350 -0.46 11.98 16.07
CA PHE A 350 -1.68 12.76 16.23
C PHE A 350 -1.92 13.67 15.01
N PRO A 351 -3.18 13.98 14.68
CA PRO A 351 -3.50 14.90 13.60
C PRO A 351 -3.22 16.35 13.96
N GLY A 352 -3.05 17.19 12.93
CA GLY A 352 -2.81 18.62 13.09
C GLY A 352 -4.11 19.40 13.31
N PRO A 353 -4.02 20.73 13.47
CA PRO A 353 -5.16 21.62 13.66
C PRO A 353 -6.17 21.53 12.52
N GLN A 354 -7.47 21.48 12.86
CA GLN A 354 -8.55 21.31 11.89
C GLN A 354 -8.77 22.54 11.01
N ASP A 355 -8.71 23.72 11.61
CA ASP A 355 -8.81 25.04 10.98
C ASP A 355 -7.73 25.28 9.90
N GLN A 356 -6.58 24.61 10.03
CA GLN A 356 -5.48 24.68 9.07
C GLN A 356 -5.47 23.49 8.09
N GLY A 357 -6.48 22.62 8.12
CA GLY A 357 -6.53 21.43 7.26
C GLY A 357 -5.51 20.34 7.63
N GLY A 358 -5.01 20.32 8.88
CA GLY A 358 -4.03 19.35 9.38
C GLY A 358 -4.61 18.00 9.81
N ARG A 359 -5.94 17.87 9.80
CA ARG A 359 -6.67 16.61 10.05
C ARG A 359 -6.55 15.67 8.85
N THR A 360 -6.70 14.38 9.09
CA THR A 360 -6.57 13.36 8.05
C THR A 360 -7.75 13.39 7.09
N TYR A 361 -7.47 13.45 5.80
CA TYR A 361 -8.50 13.35 4.77
C TYR A 361 -8.87 11.89 4.55
N ASN A 362 -10.08 11.56 4.98
CA ASN A 362 -10.68 10.23 5.03
C ASN A 362 -12.19 10.31 4.77
N SER A 363 -12.61 11.11 3.81
CA SER A 363 -14.03 11.29 3.47
C SER A 363 -14.54 10.19 2.54
N LEU A 364 -15.77 9.69 2.75
CA LEU A 364 -16.53 8.88 1.77
C LEU A 364 -16.91 9.68 0.50
N ASN A 365 -16.18 10.77 0.19
CA ASN A 365 -16.66 11.90 -0.60
C ASN A 365 -17.34 11.43 -1.87
N TRP A 366 -18.66 11.53 -1.88
CA TRP A 366 -19.44 11.50 -3.10
C TRP A 366 -19.19 12.78 -3.89
N VAL A 367 -19.35 12.64 -5.19
CA VAL A 367 -19.09 13.62 -6.24
C VAL A 367 -19.54 15.03 -5.84
N ASN A 368 -18.57 15.94 -5.66
CA ASN A 368 -18.86 17.37 -5.45
C ASN A 368 -19.36 17.97 -6.78
N PRO A 369 -20.42 18.81 -6.80
CA PRO A 369 -20.88 19.53 -8.00
C PRO A 369 -19.77 20.26 -8.78
N THR A 370 -18.71 20.69 -8.10
CA THR A 370 -17.54 21.37 -8.70
C THR A 370 -16.74 20.44 -9.62
N PHE A 371 -16.86 19.12 -9.47
CA PHE A 371 -16.26 18.14 -10.40
C PHE A 371 -16.72 18.42 -11.84
N TYR A 372 -18.02 18.60 -12.04
CA TYR A 372 -18.62 18.86 -13.35
C TYR A 372 -18.37 20.27 -13.89
N LYS A 373 -17.69 21.13 -13.13
CA LYS A 373 -17.14 22.39 -13.64
C LYS A 373 -15.83 22.15 -14.37
N TRP A 374 -15.03 21.17 -13.93
CA TRP A 374 -13.75 20.82 -14.55
C TRP A 374 -13.88 19.75 -15.63
N TYR A 375 -14.90 18.91 -15.55
CA TYR A 375 -15.18 17.83 -16.51
C TYR A 375 -16.66 17.88 -16.94
N PRO A 376 -17.06 18.87 -17.76
CA PRO A 376 -18.45 19.06 -18.15
C PRO A 376 -19.03 17.87 -18.92
N GLU A 377 -18.20 17.14 -19.67
CA GLU A 377 -18.59 15.95 -20.46
C GLU A 377 -19.14 14.83 -19.56
N MET A 378 -18.72 14.78 -18.30
CA MET A 378 -19.20 13.78 -17.36
C MET A 378 -20.65 13.99 -16.91
N ARG A 379 -21.25 15.16 -17.15
CA ARG A 379 -22.65 15.44 -16.78
C ARG A 379 -23.62 14.50 -17.50
N THR A 380 -23.32 14.20 -18.76
CA THR A 380 -24.12 13.36 -19.67
C THR A 380 -23.48 12.00 -19.93
N SER A 381 -22.41 11.64 -19.22
CA SER A 381 -21.73 10.37 -19.41
C SER A 381 -22.65 9.19 -19.05
N PRO A 382 -22.71 8.13 -19.87
CA PRO A 382 -23.50 6.93 -19.56
C PRO A 382 -23.00 6.22 -18.29
N TYR A 383 -21.74 6.43 -17.92
CA TYR A 383 -21.15 5.86 -16.70
C TYR A 383 -21.49 6.63 -15.42
N ARG A 384 -22.23 7.73 -15.53
CA ARG A 384 -22.70 8.49 -14.36
C ARG A 384 -23.60 7.63 -13.47
N GLN A 385 -24.57 6.92 -14.06
CA GLN A 385 -25.46 6.03 -13.32
C GLN A 385 -24.70 4.81 -12.76
N ALA A 386 -23.73 4.27 -13.52
CA ALA A 386 -22.85 3.20 -13.05
C ALA A 386 -21.96 3.64 -11.86
N ALA A 387 -21.74 4.95 -11.70
CA ALA A 387 -21.00 5.51 -10.58
C ALA A 387 -21.87 5.81 -9.35
N GLU A 388 -23.19 5.71 -9.48
CA GLU A 388 -24.09 5.82 -8.34
C GLU A 388 -24.03 4.53 -7.52
N PRO A 389 -24.04 4.64 -6.19
CA PRO A 389 -24.05 3.45 -5.36
C PRO A 389 -25.38 2.73 -5.43
N GLN A 390 -25.29 1.42 -5.62
CA GLN A 390 -26.40 0.50 -5.84
C GLN A 390 -26.25 -0.70 -4.90
N PRO A 391 -26.29 -0.51 -3.56
CA PRO A 391 -26.13 -1.61 -2.63
C PRO A 391 -27.28 -2.62 -2.78
N PRO A 392 -27.01 -3.94 -2.74
CA PRO A 392 -28.06 -4.95 -2.82
C PRO A 392 -28.97 -4.95 -1.58
N SER A 393 -28.58 -4.26 -0.50
CA SER A 393 -29.36 -4.11 0.73
C SER A 393 -29.07 -2.76 1.38
N GLN A 394 -30.13 -1.99 1.65
CA GLN A 394 -30.01 -0.71 2.35
C GLN A 394 -29.53 -0.89 3.79
N ALA A 395 -29.98 -1.93 4.49
CA ALA A 395 -29.51 -2.22 5.85
C ALA A 395 -27.99 -2.47 5.90
N LEU A 396 -27.45 -3.17 4.90
CA LEU A 396 -26.00 -3.40 4.79
C LEU A 396 -25.26 -2.10 4.47
N ARG A 397 -25.82 -1.27 3.60
CA ARG A 397 -25.29 0.07 3.31
C ARG A 397 -25.22 0.93 4.57
N ASP A 398 -26.31 1.00 5.33
CA ASP A 398 -26.42 1.80 6.54
C ASP A 398 -25.44 1.31 7.60
N ALA A 399 -25.31 -0.02 7.77
CA ALA A 399 -24.31 -0.62 8.66
C ALA A 399 -22.87 -0.24 8.24
N GLY A 400 -22.56 -0.29 6.94
CA GLY A 400 -21.26 0.11 6.41
C GLY A 400 -20.95 1.59 6.63
N VAL A 401 -21.93 2.47 6.36
CA VAL A 401 -21.83 3.92 6.60
C VAL A 401 -21.68 4.23 8.08
N PHE A 402 -22.45 3.55 8.94
CA PHE A 402 -22.35 3.70 10.39
C PHE A 402 -20.98 3.28 10.91
N ALA A 403 -20.48 2.09 10.52
CA ALA A 403 -19.16 1.61 10.91
C ALA A 403 -18.06 2.59 10.46
N TYR A 404 -18.18 3.12 9.26
CA TYR A 404 -17.29 4.16 8.77
C TYR A 404 -17.37 5.44 9.62
N ALA A 405 -18.58 5.94 9.89
CA ALA A 405 -18.79 7.16 10.66
C ALA A 405 -18.21 7.05 12.09
N VAL A 406 -18.47 5.93 12.77
CA VAL A 406 -17.91 5.64 14.11
C VAL A 406 -16.38 5.61 14.07
N SER A 407 -15.79 5.07 13.01
CA SER A 407 -14.32 5.05 12.91
C SER A 407 -13.68 6.43 12.75
N ARG A 408 -14.44 7.46 12.35
CA ARG A 408 -13.93 8.82 12.11
C ARG A 408 -14.03 9.77 13.32
N VAL A 409 -14.48 9.29 14.48
CA VAL A 409 -14.52 10.15 15.67
C VAL A 409 -13.10 10.67 15.98
N PRO A 410 -12.92 11.95 16.35
CA PRO A 410 -11.60 12.56 16.51
C PRO A 410 -10.64 11.81 17.43
N GLN A 411 -11.17 11.14 18.46
CA GLN A 411 -10.45 10.38 19.47
C GLN A 411 -9.76 9.13 18.88
N LEU A 412 -10.28 8.58 17.78
CA LEU A 412 -9.75 7.39 17.14
C LEU A 412 -8.86 7.69 15.93
N GLU A 413 -8.76 8.95 15.50
CA GLU A 413 -8.05 9.31 14.28
C GLU A 413 -6.57 8.87 14.31
N TRP A 414 -5.89 9.11 15.42
CA TRP A 414 -4.48 8.74 15.61
C TRP A 414 -4.21 7.24 15.46
N LEU A 415 -5.22 6.40 15.69
CA LEU A 415 -5.12 4.95 15.65
C LEU A 415 -5.64 4.38 14.32
N LEU A 416 -6.82 4.82 13.90
CA LEU A 416 -7.57 4.23 12.79
C LEU A 416 -7.26 4.88 11.43
N TRP A 417 -6.75 6.12 11.41
CA TRP A 417 -6.58 6.89 10.18
C TRP A 417 -5.17 7.45 9.98
N ARG A 418 -4.31 7.40 11.01
CA ARG A 418 -2.92 7.88 10.93
C ARG A 418 -1.97 6.71 10.72
N GLY A 419 -1.25 6.69 9.61
CA GLY A 419 -0.29 5.60 9.34
C GLY A 419 1.03 5.71 10.09
N ALA A 420 1.38 6.88 10.66
CA ALA A 420 2.62 7.08 11.39
C ALA A 420 2.75 6.14 12.60
N ILE A 421 1.68 5.94 13.39
CA ILE A 421 1.72 5.00 14.53
C ILE A 421 2.03 3.57 14.07
N TRP A 422 1.50 3.17 12.91
CA TRP A 422 1.70 1.84 12.34
C TRP A 422 3.11 1.68 11.74
N CYS A 423 3.71 2.76 11.25
CA CYS A 423 5.14 2.80 10.91
C CYS A 423 6.00 2.54 12.14
N TYR A 424 5.77 3.29 13.22
CA TYR A 424 6.53 3.14 14.46
C TYR A 424 6.33 1.78 15.13
N ALA A 425 5.10 1.25 15.13
CA ALA A 425 4.83 -0.10 15.57
C ALA A 425 5.64 -1.13 14.77
N THR A 426 5.69 -1.00 13.43
CA THR A 426 6.52 -1.85 12.58
C THR A 426 7.99 -1.77 12.99
N TYR A 427 8.55 -0.57 13.13
CA TYR A 427 9.97 -0.39 13.47
C TYR A 427 10.31 -0.97 14.85
N VAL A 428 9.48 -0.73 15.86
CA VAL A 428 9.68 -1.27 17.21
C VAL A 428 9.62 -2.80 17.19
N LEU A 429 8.62 -3.39 16.54
CA LEU A 429 8.43 -4.84 16.52
C LEU A 429 9.52 -5.55 15.73
N VAL A 430 9.91 -5.00 14.56
CA VAL A 430 11.02 -5.53 13.76
C VAL A 430 12.34 -5.40 14.51
N THR A 431 12.60 -4.28 15.19
CA THR A 431 13.82 -4.09 15.99
C THR A 431 13.88 -5.07 17.15
N ARG A 432 12.76 -5.25 17.89
CA ARG A 432 12.67 -6.22 18.98
C ARG A 432 12.88 -7.65 18.47
N LEU A 433 12.28 -8.02 17.35
CA LEU A 433 12.48 -9.34 16.76
C LEU A 433 13.93 -9.55 16.32
N THR A 434 14.52 -8.54 15.69
CA THR A 434 15.92 -8.56 15.24
C THR A 434 16.87 -8.79 16.40
N ARG A 435 16.68 -8.07 17.51
CA ARG A 435 17.47 -8.23 18.75
C ARG A 435 17.24 -9.60 19.38
N ALA A 436 15.98 -10.00 19.56
CA ALA A 436 15.63 -11.28 20.17
C ALA A 436 16.14 -12.50 19.39
N ARG A 437 16.36 -12.36 18.08
CA ARG A 437 16.85 -13.44 17.21
C ARG A 437 18.32 -13.29 16.82
N GLY A 438 19.01 -12.21 17.23
CA GLY A 438 20.39 -11.92 16.82
C GLY A 438 20.59 -11.81 15.30
N CYS A 439 19.55 -11.50 14.52
CA CYS A 439 19.55 -11.64 13.06
C CYS A 439 19.28 -10.30 12.36
N ARG A 440 20.33 -9.51 12.13
CA ARG A 440 20.29 -8.19 11.45
C ARG A 440 19.49 -8.15 10.14
N PRO A 441 19.49 -9.18 9.27
CA PRO A 441 18.67 -9.21 8.06
C PRO A 441 17.17 -8.98 8.27
N LEU A 442 16.66 -9.19 9.48
CA LEU A 442 15.27 -8.89 9.84
C LEU A 442 14.90 -7.40 9.70
N PHE A 443 15.86 -6.48 9.70
CA PHE A 443 15.58 -5.07 9.41
C PHE A 443 14.98 -4.84 8.01
N ALA A 444 15.19 -5.75 7.05
CA ALA A 444 14.57 -5.62 5.73
C ALA A 444 13.03 -5.66 5.77
N LEU A 445 12.43 -6.25 6.82
CA LEU A 445 10.99 -6.25 7.04
C LEU A 445 10.39 -4.83 7.14
N ALA A 446 11.19 -3.84 7.57
CA ALA A 446 10.77 -2.45 7.65
C ALA A 446 10.92 -1.68 6.33
N GLY A 447 11.53 -2.26 5.29
CA GLY A 447 11.93 -1.54 4.08
C GLY A 447 10.76 -0.94 3.29
N VAL A 448 9.67 -1.68 3.10
CA VAL A 448 8.47 -1.18 2.40
C VAL A 448 7.78 -0.07 3.20
N THR A 449 7.64 -0.27 4.51
CA THR A 449 7.07 0.73 5.43
C THR A 449 7.89 2.02 5.41
N PHE A 450 9.22 1.91 5.54
CA PHE A 450 10.13 3.05 5.50
C PHE A 450 10.12 3.75 4.14
N GLY A 451 10.18 2.99 3.04
CA GLY A 451 10.10 3.56 1.69
C GLY A 451 8.82 4.34 1.47
N THR A 452 7.67 3.81 1.92
CA THR A 452 6.38 4.50 1.81
C THR A 452 6.36 5.74 2.68
N GLN A 453 6.71 5.63 3.97
CA GLN A 453 6.73 6.74 4.91
C GLN A 453 7.66 7.87 4.42
N PHE A 454 8.86 7.54 3.96
CA PHE A 454 9.84 8.50 3.45
C PHE A 454 9.33 9.21 2.19
N THR A 455 8.74 8.47 1.26
CA THR A 455 8.19 9.06 0.03
C THR A 455 7.06 10.04 0.33
N VAL A 456 6.16 9.69 1.27
CA VAL A 456 5.07 10.58 1.71
C VAL A 456 5.63 11.78 2.49
N PHE A 457 6.66 11.59 3.31
CA PHE A 457 7.32 12.68 4.02
C PHE A 457 7.91 13.72 3.06
N VAL A 458 8.58 13.27 2.00
CA VAL A 458 9.22 14.16 1.01
C VAL A 458 8.20 14.83 0.09
N ALA A 459 7.18 14.07 -0.35
CA ALA A 459 6.26 14.48 -1.40
C ALA A 459 4.82 14.05 -1.09
N THR A 460 4.14 14.84 -0.27
CA THR A 460 2.70 14.74 -0.06
C THR A 460 2.00 16.08 -0.32
N PRO A 461 0.92 16.12 -1.13
CA PRO A 461 0.17 17.34 -1.36
C PRO A 461 -0.87 17.63 -0.27
N SER A 462 -1.28 16.62 0.49
CA SER A 462 -2.34 16.75 1.50
C SER A 462 -2.28 15.57 2.48
N PRO A 463 -2.84 15.71 3.69
CA PRO A 463 -2.83 14.66 4.70
C PRO A 463 -3.87 13.56 4.40
N CYS A 464 -3.80 12.94 3.23
CA CYS A 464 -4.73 11.88 2.82
C CYS A 464 -4.32 10.52 3.37
N PHE A 465 -5.27 9.84 4.04
CA PHE A 465 -5.08 8.49 4.58
C PHE A 465 -4.54 7.49 3.54
N ARG A 466 -5.04 7.58 2.29
CA ARG A 466 -4.69 6.66 1.18
C ARG A 466 -3.19 6.57 0.91
N TYR A 467 -2.41 7.61 1.24
CA TYR A 467 -0.96 7.64 1.04
C TYR A 467 -0.21 6.75 2.05
N MET A 468 -0.83 6.50 3.21
CA MET A 468 -0.24 5.73 4.31
C MET A 468 -0.92 4.37 4.53
N ALA A 469 -1.86 3.96 3.67
CA ALA A 469 -2.60 2.71 3.80
C ALA A 469 -1.66 1.48 3.86
N ALA A 470 -0.65 1.40 3.00
CA ALA A 470 0.30 0.28 2.99
C ALA A 470 1.03 0.07 4.33
N PRO A 471 1.66 1.09 4.95
CA PRO A 471 2.16 1.02 6.32
C PRO A 471 1.15 0.55 7.37
N MET A 472 -0.13 0.88 7.21
CA MET A 472 -1.17 0.47 8.17
C MET A 472 -1.46 -1.02 8.08
N PHE A 473 -1.65 -1.57 6.87
CA PHE A 473 -1.75 -3.01 6.66
C PHE A 473 -0.52 -3.73 7.23
N ILE A 474 0.69 -3.28 6.87
CA ILE A 474 1.94 -3.90 7.32
C ILE A 474 2.08 -3.82 8.85
N GLY A 475 1.75 -2.68 9.46
CA GLY A 475 1.84 -2.48 10.91
C GLY A 475 0.90 -3.39 11.69
N VAL A 476 -0.37 -3.50 11.25
CA VAL A 476 -1.34 -4.43 11.85
C VAL A 476 -0.84 -5.88 11.73
N LEU A 477 -0.34 -6.28 10.56
CA LEU A 477 0.23 -7.61 10.35
C LEU A 477 1.46 -7.87 11.24
N CYS A 478 2.29 -6.85 11.48
CA CYS A 478 3.44 -6.93 12.37
C CYS A 478 3.06 -7.17 13.84
N LEU A 479 1.84 -6.84 14.29
CA LEU A 479 1.38 -7.19 15.65
C LEU A 479 1.46 -8.69 15.92
N SER A 480 1.31 -9.53 14.88
CA SER A 480 1.45 -10.98 14.98
C SER A 480 2.87 -11.46 15.35
N LEU A 481 3.87 -10.56 15.31
CA LEU A 481 5.23 -10.84 15.77
C LEU A 481 5.34 -10.85 17.30
N ILE A 482 4.46 -10.15 18.03
CA ILE A 482 4.52 -10.02 19.51
C ILE A 482 4.62 -11.39 20.20
N PRO A 483 3.78 -12.39 19.88
CA PRO A 483 3.87 -13.71 20.50
C PRO A 483 5.15 -14.47 20.11
N ALA A 484 5.70 -14.21 18.92
CA ALA A 484 6.95 -14.82 18.46
C ALA A 484 8.20 -14.23 19.17
N LEU A 485 8.08 -13.04 19.77
CA LEU A 485 9.11 -12.46 20.66
C LEU A 485 9.23 -13.25 21.95
N ARG A 486 8.10 -13.69 22.54
CA ARG A 486 8.08 -14.45 23.80
C ARG A 486 8.73 -15.84 23.66
N GLY A 487 8.64 -16.45 22.48
CA GLY A 487 9.26 -17.74 22.18
C GLY A 487 10.77 -17.68 21.89
N ALA A 488 11.35 -16.49 21.73
CA ALA A 488 12.78 -16.32 21.40
C ALA A 488 13.73 -16.55 22.59
N ALA A 489 13.20 -16.77 23.80
CA ALA A 489 13.97 -17.13 24.99
C ALA A 489 14.53 -18.57 24.95
N ARG A 490 14.20 -19.37 23.93
CA ARG A 490 14.84 -20.67 23.68
C ARG A 490 15.68 -20.57 22.41
N PRO A 491 16.99 -20.94 22.45
CA PRO A 491 17.80 -21.08 21.26
C PRO A 491 17.06 -21.95 20.24
N PHE A 492 17.05 -21.52 18.98
CA PHE A 492 16.53 -22.34 17.89
C PHE A 492 17.48 -23.54 17.75
N VAL A 493 17.11 -24.66 18.36
CA VAL A 493 17.74 -25.96 18.09
C VAL A 493 17.11 -26.48 16.81
N PRO A 494 17.84 -26.55 15.68
CA PRO A 494 17.31 -27.21 14.50
C PRO A 494 16.94 -28.65 14.87
N PRO A 495 15.82 -29.20 14.34
CA PRO A 495 15.50 -30.60 14.56
C PRO A 495 16.71 -31.44 14.13
N PRO A 496 17.15 -32.42 14.94
CA PRO A 496 18.24 -33.30 14.55
C PRO A 496 17.89 -33.89 13.19
N ALA A 497 18.83 -33.78 12.25
CA ALA A 497 18.72 -34.49 10.99
C ALA A 497 18.38 -35.94 11.32
N SER A 498 17.26 -36.44 10.79
CA SER A 498 16.95 -37.86 10.88
C SER A 498 18.19 -38.61 10.41
N ARG A 499 18.89 -39.28 11.34
CA ARG A 499 19.94 -40.22 10.98
C ARG A 499 19.36 -41.10 9.90
N ALA A 500 19.93 -41.04 8.71
CA ALA A 500 19.69 -42.05 7.70
C ALA A 500 19.90 -43.39 8.40
N THR A 501 18.85 -44.19 8.48
CA THR A 501 18.94 -45.59 8.86
C THR A 501 20.01 -46.21 7.99
N SER A 502 21.14 -46.55 8.62
CA SER A 502 22.19 -47.35 8.01
C SER A 502 21.55 -48.65 7.55
N SER A 503 21.45 -48.81 6.23
CA SER A 503 21.15 -50.09 5.62
C SER A 503 22.25 -51.07 6.02
N THR A 504 21.88 -52.10 6.76
CA THR A 504 22.65 -53.32 6.95
C THR A 504 22.94 -53.94 5.58
N THR A 505 24.16 -53.74 5.07
CA THR A 505 24.74 -54.61 4.05
C THR A 505 25.46 -55.74 4.76
N SER A 506 24.92 -56.95 4.60
CA SER A 506 25.53 -58.22 4.95
C SER A 506 26.82 -58.42 4.17
N ASP A 507 27.96 -58.37 4.86
CA ASP A 507 29.26 -58.70 4.30
C ASP A 507 29.42 -60.22 4.31
N THR A 508 29.39 -60.82 3.12
CA THR A 508 29.72 -62.23 2.91
C THR A 508 31.14 -62.29 2.38
N SER A 509 32.03 -62.83 3.20
CA SER A 509 33.41 -63.18 2.84
C SER A 509 33.48 -64.04 1.58
N PRO A 510 34.49 -63.80 0.72
CA PRO A 510 35.12 -64.87 -0.01
C PRO A 510 36.58 -65.06 0.39
N LYS A 511 36.97 -66.32 0.26
CA LYS A 511 38.21 -66.96 0.66
C LYS A 511 39.43 -66.48 -0.13
N ASN A 512 40.56 -66.57 0.54
CA ASN A 512 41.94 -66.61 0.03
C ASN A 512 42.09 -67.26 -1.34
N VAL A 513 42.80 -66.60 -2.26
CA VAL A 513 43.76 -67.26 -3.15
C VAL A 513 45.02 -66.38 -3.24
N GLU A 514 46.11 -67.03 -2.85
CA GLU A 514 47.52 -66.66 -2.87
C GLU A 514 48.05 -66.70 -4.31
N TYR A 515 48.90 -65.74 -4.72
CA TYR A 515 50.08 -66.04 -5.55
C TYR A 515 51.10 -64.90 -5.50
N THR A 516 52.30 -65.30 -5.14
CA THR A 516 53.58 -64.60 -5.11
C THR A 516 54.13 -64.33 -6.52
N ARG A 517 54.52 -63.08 -6.80
CA ARG A 517 55.89 -62.64 -7.10
C ARG A 517 55.94 -61.13 -7.31
#